data_AF-A0A417X4I3-F1
#
_entry.id   AF-A0A417X4I3-F1
#
_cell.length_a   1.000
_cell.length_b   1.000
_cell.length_c   1.000
_cell.angle_alpha   90.00
_cell.angle_beta   90.00
_cell.angle_gamma   90.00
#
_symmetry.space_group_name_H-M   'P 1'
#
loop_
_entity.id
_entity.type
_entity.pdbx_description
1 polymer ?
#
loop_
_entity_poly.entity_id
_entity_poly.type
_entity_poly.pdbx_seq_one_letter_code
_entity_poly.pdbx_strand_id
1 'polypeptide(L)'
;MPTTYAHDRFGREVYEQLPANLKKIIRENKKLYLIGLHGPDIFFYYHPFSKNRVSDYGTFLHEQTASVLFDDEVKKYQQSPSEAMEAYLLGFACHYLLDSTCHPYIGKFVDHTGISHTKIETSLDQYFMLEDGLDPLVYRPASPICPHTDGNKVIHAVFRKSGKQKLSNA
;
A
#
# COMPACT_ATOMS: atom_id res chain seq x y z
N MET A 1 -0.36 7.48 -7.14
CA MET A 1 -0.48 7.26 -5.70
C MET A 1 -0.52 8.58 -4.95
N PRO A 2 -1.63 8.93 -4.25
CA PRO A 2 -1.52 9.72 -3.03
C PRO A 2 -0.27 9.24 -2.29
N THR A 3 0.64 10.13 -1.92
CA THR A 3 1.93 9.64 -1.45
C THR A 3 1.77 9.01 -0.06
N THR A 4 2.87 8.49 0.47
CA THR A 4 2.92 7.69 1.71
C THR A 4 2.04 8.19 2.87
N TYR A 5 1.91 9.50 3.09
CA TYR A 5 1.26 10.02 4.28
C TYR A 5 -0.27 9.97 4.21
N ALA A 6 -0.87 10.25 3.05
CA ALA A 6 -2.32 10.11 2.87
C ALA A 6 -2.77 8.67 3.18
N HIS A 7 -2.00 7.67 2.75
CA HIS A 7 -2.28 6.27 3.08
C HIS A 7 -2.11 5.95 4.58
N ASP A 8 -1.06 6.47 5.22
CA ASP A 8 -0.88 6.30 6.67
C ASP A 8 -2.04 6.93 7.45
N ARG A 9 -2.39 8.19 7.14
CA ARG A 9 -3.50 8.92 7.77
C ARG A 9 -4.82 8.20 7.57
N PHE A 10 -5.14 7.80 6.33
CA PHE A 10 -6.36 7.04 6.04
C PHE A 10 -6.40 5.71 6.80
N GLY A 11 -5.28 4.98 6.87
CA GLY A 11 -5.18 3.76 7.65
C GLY A 11 -5.42 3.98 9.15
N ARG A 12 -4.92 5.09 9.72
CA ARG A 12 -5.19 5.49 11.12
C ARG A 12 -6.68 5.75 11.34
N GLU A 13 -7.32 6.51 10.46
CA GLU A 13 -8.76 6.83 10.53
C GLU A 13 -9.64 5.57 10.39
N VAL A 14 -9.27 4.64 9.51
CA VAL A 14 -9.94 3.33 9.37
C VAL A 14 -9.75 2.52 10.65
N TYR A 15 -8.51 2.41 11.15
CA TYR A 15 -8.19 1.66 12.37
C TYR A 15 -9.06 2.07 13.55
N GLU A 16 -9.31 3.37 13.74
CA GLU A 16 -10.15 3.89 14.82
C GLU A 16 -11.61 3.42 14.76
N GLN A 17 -12.11 3.10 13.57
CA GLN A 17 -13.49 2.65 13.35
C GLN A 17 -13.64 1.12 13.35
N LEU A 18 -12.53 0.38 13.32
CA LEU A 18 -12.57 -1.09 13.31
C LEU A 18 -13.06 -1.69 14.64
N PRO A 19 -13.67 -2.89 14.60
CA PRO A 19 -14.04 -3.63 15.79
C PRO A 19 -12.81 -4.06 16.60
N ALA A 20 -13.01 -4.30 17.91
CA ALA A 20 -11.92 -4.54 18.86
C ALA A 20 -11.01 -5.73 18.50
N ASN A 21 -11.56 -6.78 17.89
CA ASN A 21 -10.78 -7.94 17.44
C ASN A 21 -9.79 -7.56 16.33
N LEU A 22 -10.22 -6.81 15.31
CA LEU A 22 -9.33 -6.37 14.23
C LEU A 22 -8.30 -5.35 14.72
N LYS A 23 -8.70 -4.45 15.63
CA LYS A 23 -7.76 -3.53 16.28
C LYS A 23 -6.65 -4.25 17.03
N LYS A 24 -6.97 -5.38 17.70
CA LYS A 24 -5.99 -6.22 18.39
C LYS A 24 -5.00 -6.84 17.40
N ILE A 25 -5.51 -7.47 16.33
CA ILE A 25 -4.70 -8.08 15.26
C ILE A 25 -3.71 -7.07 14.65
N ILE A 26 -4.22 -5.89 14.28
CA ILE A 26 -3.40 -4.81 13.71
C ILE A 26 -2.35 -4.34 14.72
N ARG A 27 -2.72 -4.16 16.00
CA ARG A 27 -1.77 -3.71 17.02
C ARG A 27 -0.63 -4.70 17.22
N GLU A 28 -0.93 -6.00 17.27
CA GLU A 28 0.04 -7.07 17.44
C GLU A 28 0.93 -7.26 16.20
N ASN A 29 0.44 -6.86 15.02
CA ASN A 29 1.14 -6.97 13.74
C ASN A 29 1.33 -5.59 13.06
N LYS A 30 1.55 -4.53 13.85
CA LYS A 30 1.51 -3.12 13.39
C LYS A 30 2.40 -2.85 12.18
N LYS A 31 3.62 -3.40 12.16
CA LYS A 31 4.58 -3.19 11.06
C LYS A 31 4.03 -3.73 9.74
N LEU A 32 3.36 -4.87 9.76
CA LEU A 32 2.76 -5.47 8.56
C LEU A 32 1.56 -4.67 8.07
N TYR A 33 0.72 -4.16 8.98
CA TYR A 33 -0.36 -3.25 8.61
C TYR A 33 0.17 -1.99 7.93
N LEU A 34 1.17 -1.34 8.53
CA LEU A 34 1.80 -0.13 7.97
C LEU A 34 2.46 -0.40 6.60
N ILE A 35 3.16 -1.52 6.44
CA ILE A 35 3.70 -1.91 5.13
C ILE A 35 2.56 -2.19 4.13
N GLY A 36 1.45 -2.78 4.59
CA GLY A 36 0.26 -2.98 3.77
C GLY A 36 -0.35 -1.67 3.27
N LEU A 37 -0.37 -0.60 4.09
CA LEU A 37 -0.88 0.72 3.68
C LEU A 37 -0.11 1.32 2.50
N HIS A 38 1.16 0.92 2.33
CA HIS A 38 1.96 1.30 1.16
C HIS A 38 1.59 0.53 -0.11
N GLY A 39 0.84 -0.55 0.00
CA GLY A 39 0.40 -1.30 -1.18
C GLY A 39 1.56 -1.92 -1.98
N PRO A 40 1.43 -1.99 -3.32
CA PRO A 40 2.47 -2.50 -4.20
C PRO A 40 3.67 -1.54 -4.32
N ASP A 41 3.64 -0.34 -3.75
CA ASP A 41 4.71 0.64 -3.91
C ASP A 41 6.04 0.19 -3.29
N ILE A 42 5.98 -0.76 -2.36
CA ILE A 42 7.16 -1.39 -1.76
C ILE A 42 8.10 -2.01 -2.82
N PHE A 43 7.56 -2.40 -3.98
CA PHE A 43 8.34 -2.99 -5.08
C PHE A 43 9.22 -1.96 -5.81
N PHE A 44 8.88 -0.67 -5.74
CA PHE A 44 9.66 0.40 -6.39
C PHE A 44 10.96 0.74 -5.64
N TYR A 45 11.12 0.29 -4.39
CA TYR A 45 12.36 0.45 -3.64
C TYR A 45 13.46 -0.54 -4.06
N TYR A 46 13.12 -1.56 -4.87
CA TYR A 46 14.11 -2.50 -5.38
C TYR A 46 14.80 -1.90 -6.62
N HIS A 47 16.10 -1.61 -6.49
CA HIS A 47 16.92 -0.95 -7.51
C HIS A 47 16.24 0.28 -8.14
N PRO A 48 15.91 1.33 -7.35
CA PRO A 48 15.01 2.42 -7.73
C PRO A 48 15.51 3.28 -8.89
N PHE A 49 16.81 3.26 -9.17
CA PHE A 49 17.44 4.02 -10.24
C PHE A 49 17.55 3.24 -11.57
N SER A 50 16.97 2.04 -11.63
CA SER A 50 17.04 1.18 -12.83
C SER A 50 15.73 0.43 -13.04
N LYS A 51 15.29 0.33 -14.31
CA LYS A 51 14.19 -0.56 -14.67
C LYS A 51 14.56 -1.99 -14.33
N ASN A 52 13.64 -2.69 -13.70
CA ASN A 52 13.83 -4.08 -13.33
C ASN A 52 12.48 -4.81 -13.21
N ARG A 53 12.52 -6.14 -13.21
CA ARG A 53 11.31 -6.98 -13.20
C ARG A 53 10.47 -6.81 -11.93
N VAL A 54 11.07 -6.36 -10.81
CA VAL A 54 10.36 -6.15 -9.55
C VAL A 54 9.58 -4.85 -9.61
N SER A 55 10.16 -3.76 -10.12
CA SER A 55 9.43 -2.51 -10.35
C SER A 55 8.31 -2.72 -11.38
N ASP A 56 8.55 -3.49 -12.46
CA ASP A 56 7.52 -3.79 -13.45
C ASP A 56 6.36 -4.61 -12.85
N TYR A 57 6.67 -5.50 -11.91
CA TYR A 57 5.66 -6.25 -11.17
C TYR A 57 4.86 -5.33 -10.22
N GLY A 58 5.50 -4.35 -9.58
CA GLY A 58 4.82 -3.31 -8.80
C GLY A 58 3.83 -2.52 -9.65
N THR A 59 4.24 -2.05 -10.82
CA THR A 59 3.35 -1.38 -11.80
C THR A 59 2.19 -2.28 -12.20
N PHE A 60 2.45 -3.54 -12.54
CA PHE A 60 1.41 -4.49 -12.91
C PHE A 60 0.37 -4.65 -11.79
N LEU A 61 0.79 -4.78 -10.53
CA LEU A 61 -0.13 -4.89 -9.40
C LEU A 61 -0.95 -3.61 -9.20
N HIS A 62 -0.31 -2.45 -9.32
CA HIS A 62 -0.98 -1.15 -9.18
C HIS A 62 -2.08 -0.93 -10.23
N GLU A 63 -1.91 -1.44 -11.45
CA GLU A 63 -2.90 -1.33 -12.52
C GLU A 63 -4.08 -2.32 -12.38
N GLN A 64 -3.98 -3.32 -11.50
CA GLN A 64 -5.08 -4.27 -11.29
C GLN A 64 -6.18 -3.69 -10.41
N THR A 65 -7.40 -4.11 -10.69
CA THR A 65 -8.53 -3.86 -9.78
C THR A 65 -8.31 -4.59 -8.46
N ALA A 66 -8.78 -3.97 -7.36
CA ALA A 66 -8.73 -4.58 -6.03
C ALA A 66 -9.33 -6.00 -6.04
N SER A 67 -10.49 -6.19 -6.69
CA SER A 67 -11.14 -7.50 -6.79
C SER A 67 -10.24 -8.59 -7.37
N VAL A 68 -9.48 -8.29 -8.44
CA VAL A 68 -8.60 -9.27 -9.08
C VAL A 68 -7.44 -9.67 -8.17
N LEU A 69 -6.92 -8.71 -7.38
CA LEU A 69 -5.82 -8.98 -6.46
C LEU A 69 -6.30 -9.74 -5.24
N PHE A 70 -7.37 -9.27 -4.61
CA PHE A 70 -7.86 -9.85 -3.36
C PHE A 70 -8.46 -11.24 -3.53
N ASP A 71 -8.98 -11.59 -4.71
CA ASP A 71 -9.56 -12.92 -4.96
C ASP A 71 -8.57 -14.07 -4.66
N ASP A 72 -7.33 -13.94 -5.08
CA ASP A 72 -6.30 -14.95 -4.84
C ASP A 72 -5.73 -14.86 -3.43
N GLU A 73 -5.60 -13.66 -2.87
CA GLU A 73 -5.04 -13.47 -1.53
C GLU A 73 -6.00 -13.91 -0.42
N VAL A 74 -7.30 -13.67 -0.57
CA VAL A 74 -8.34 -14.14 0.34
C VAL A 74 -8.37 -15.67 0.35
N LYS A 75 -8.27 -16.33 -0.81
CA LYS A 75 -8.21 -17.81 -0.88
C LYS A 75 -6.98 -18.36 -0.15
N LYS A 76 -5.81 -17.72 -0.30
CA LYS A 76 -4.58 -18.14 0.42
C LYS A 76 -4.73 -17.95 1.92
N TYR A 77 -5.30 -16.82 2.36
CA TYR A 77 -5.60 -16.58 3.77
C TYR A 77 -6.57 -17.64 4.32
N GLN A 78 -7.64 -17.97 3.60
CA GLN A 78 -8.61 -18.99 4.02
C GLN A 78 -7.99 -20.39 4.14
N GLN A 79 -6.97 -20.72 3.33
CA GLN A 79 -6.26 -22.00 3.39
C GLN A 79 -5.31 -22.11 4.59
N SER A 80 -4.73 -20.98 5.02
CA SER A 80 -3.79 -20.94 6.14
C SER A 80 -3.90 -19.59 6.87
N PRO A 81 -4.94 -19.40 7.69
CA PRO A 81 -5.17 -18.13 8.37
C PRO A 81 -4.01 -17.77 9.29
N SER A 82 -3.63 -16.49 9.26
CA SER A 82 -2.59 -15.93 10.11
C SER A 82 -2.92 -14.48 10.40
N GLU A 83 -2.91 -14.09 11.68
CA GLU A 83 -3.12 -12.70 12.09
C GLU A 83 -2.10 -11.74 11.46
N ALA A 84 -0.88 -12.21 11.20
CA ALA A 84 0.14 -11.45 10.51
C ALA A 84 -0.23 -11.18 9.04
N MET A 85 -0.72 -12.21 8.34
CA MET A 85 -1.21 -12.08 6.97
C MET A 85 -2.46 -11.19 6.93
N GLU A 86 -3.37 -11.36 7.89
CA GLU A 86 -4.58 -10.56 8.00
C GLU A 86 -4.26 -9.07 8.20
N ALA A 87 -3.34 -8.74 9.12
CA ALA A 87 -2.92 -7.36 9.33
C ALA A 87 -2.30 -6.74 8.07
N TYR A 88 -1.46 -7.49 7.34
CA TYR A 88 -0.93 -7.03 6.06
C TYR A 88 -2.04 -6.78 5.03
N LEU A 89 -2.97 -7.73 4.87
CA LEU A 89 -4.07 -7.64 3.91
C LEU A 89 -5.05 -6.51 4.25
N LEU A 90 -5.30 -6.23 5.53
CA LEU A 90 -6.10 -5.09 5.98
C LEU A 90 -5.46 -3.76 5.58
N GLY A 91 -4.15 -3.62 5.76
CA GLY A 91 -3.42 -2.43 5.30
C GLY A 91 -3.45 -2.32 3.77
N PHE A 92 -3.19 -3.42 3.08
CA PHE A 92 -3.23 -3.52 1.62
C PHE A 92 -4.63 -3.17 1.08
N ALA A 93 -5.70 -3.53 1.79
CA ALA A 93 -7.06 -3.18 1.40
C ALA A 93 -7.32 -1.68 1.53
N CYS A 94 -6.85 -1.05 2.62
CA CYS A 94 -6.96 0.39 2.80
C CYS A 94 -6.26 1.15 1.67
N HIS A 95 -5.11 0.66 1.22
CA HIS A 95 -4.38 1.24 0.09
C HIS A 95 -5.24 1.29 -1.19
N TYR A 96 -5.73 0.14 -1.64
CA TYR A 96 -6.56 0.05 -2.86
C TYR A 96 -7.89 0.80 -2.73
N LEU A 97 -8.50 0.83 -1.54
CA LEU A 97 -9.71 1.59 -1.29
C LEU A 97 -9.48 3.09 -1.48
N LEU A 98 -8.37 3.63 -0.97
CA LEU A 98 -8.04 5.04 -1.13
C LEU A 98 -7.75 5.37 -2.60
N ASP A 99 -6.89 4.58 -3.26
CA ASP A 99 -6.50 4.81 -4.65
C ASP A 99 -7.67 4.76 -5.62
N SER A 100 -8.50 3.71 -5.51
CA SER A 100 -9.67 3.55 -6.37
C SER A 100 -10.68 4.69 -6.21
N THR A 101 -10.74 5.27 -5.01
CA THR A 101 -11.59 6.43 -4.72
C THR A 101 -10.98 7.73 -5.26
N CYS A 102 -9.67 7.93 -5.09
CA CYS A 102 -8.99 9.19 -5.41
C CYS A 102 -8.65 9.34 -6.90
N HIS A 103 -8.20 8.27 -7.57
CA HIS A 103 -7.70 8.35 -8.95
C HIS A 103 -8.68 8.95 -9.97
N PRO A 104 -10.01 8.69 -9.92
CA PRO A 104 -10.95 9.38 -10.81
C PRO A 104 -10.95 10.89 -10.67
N TYR A 105 -10.73 11.42 -9.46
CA TYR A 105 -10.66 12.87 -9.21
C TYR A 105 -9.32 13.43 -9.63
N ILE A 106 -8.23 12.73 -9.31
CA ILE A 106 -6.89 13.14 -9.71
C ILE A 106 -6.79 13.17 -11.24
N GLY A 107 -7.28 12.14 -11.93
CA GLY A 107 -7.32 12.08 -13.40
C GLY A 107 -8.08 13.26 -14.01
N LYS A 108 -9.29 13.56 -13.51
CA LYS A 108 -10.02 14.77 -13.93
C LYS A 108 -9.20 16.04 -13.69
N PHE A 109 -8.56 16.18 -12.54
CA PHE A 109 -7.78 17.38 -12.24
C PHE A 109 -6.56 17.53 -13.15
N VAL A 110 -5.87 16.42 -13.48
CA VAL A 110 -4.80 16.38 -14.48
C VAL A 110 -5.32 16.90 -15.83
N ASP A 111 -6.44 16.35 -16.31
CA ASP A 111 -7.03 16.73 -17.61
C ASP A 111 -7.42 18.22 -17.67
N HIS A 112 -7.92 18.79 -16.57
CA HIS A 112 -8.37 20.18 -16.53
C HIS A 112 -7.24 21.19 -16.32
N THR A 113 -6.20 20.83 -15.57
CA THR A 113 -5.15 21.80 -15.14
C THR A 113 -3.80 21.59 -15.82
N GLY A 114 -3.55 20.41 -16.40
CA GLY A 114 -2.24 20.00 -16.91
C GLY A 114 -1.20 19.76 -15.79
N ILE A 115 -1.57 19.87 -14.51
CA ILE A 115 -0.68 19.56 -13.40
C ILE A 115 -0.46 18.04 -13.37
N SER A 116 0.79 17.61 -13.19
CA SER A 116 1.11 16.19 -13.17
C SER A 116 0.47 15.47 -11.97
N HIS A 117 0.10 14.21 -12.19
CA HIS A 117 -0.43 13.29 -11.18
C HIS A 117 0.37 13.32 -9.88
N THR A 118 1.69 13.10 -9.99
CA THR A 118 2.62 13.10 -8.86
C THR A 118 2.62 14.41 -8.07
N LYS A 119 2.42 15.55 -8.74
CA LYS A 119 2.39 16.86 -8.06
C LYS A 119 1.10 17.04 -7.28
N ILE A 120 -0.03 16.60 -7.82
CA ILE A 120 -1.33 16.62 -7.11
C ILE A 120 -1.23 15.77 -5.85
N GLU A 121 -0.69 14.57 -5.97
CA GLU A 121 -0.55 13.60 -4.88
C GLU A 121 0.40 14.07 -3.78
N THR A 122 1.57 14.59 -4.17
CA THR A 122 2.50 15.21 -3.23
C THR A 122 1.86 16.40 -2.51
N SER A 123 1.06 17.20 -3.22
CA SER A 123 0.39 18.37 -2.62
C SER A 123 -0.70 17.94 -1.63
N LEU A 124 -1.39 16.85 -1.89
CA LEU A 124 -2.38 16.27 -0.98
C LEU A 124 -1.72 15.78 0.32
N ASP A 125 -0.58 15.11 0.22
CA ASP A 125 0.21 14.71 1.39
C ASP A 125 0.67 15.91 2.22
N GLN A 126 1.21 16.94 1.56
CA GLN A 126 1.61 18.17 2.23
C GLN A 126 0.43 18.84 2.93
N TYR A 127 -0.74 18.89 2.27
CA TYR A 127 -1.96 19.41 2.86
C TYR A 127 -2.33 18.66 4.15
N PHE A 128 -2.40 17.33 4.10
CA PHE A 128 -2.73 16.53 5.28
C PHE A 128 -1.69 16.64 6.39
N MET A 129 -0.40 16.71 6.05
CA MET A 129 0.65 16.94 7.05
C MET A 129 0.44 18.27 7.77
N LEU A 130 0.15 19.34 7.03
CA LEU A 130 -0.11 20.66 7.60
C LEU A 130 -1.38 20.67 8.47
N GLU A 131 -2.45 20.01 8.02
CA GLU A 131 -3.67 19.84 8.84
C GLU A 131 -3.39 19.12 10.16
N ASP A 132 -2.55 18.08 10.13
CA ASP A 132 -2.16 17.30 11.31
C ASP A 132 -1.05 17.99 12.14
N GLY A 133 -0.67 19.24 11.80
CA GLY A 133 0.31 20.04 12.55
C GLY A 133 1.78 19.64 12.33
N LEU A 134 2.08 18.95 11.24
CA LEU A 134 3.42 18.52 10.84
C LEU A 134 4.03 19.49 9.83
N ASP A 135 5.36 19.58 9.82
CA ASP A 135 6.11 20.30 8.79
C ASP A 135 6.50 19.33 7.64
N PRO A 136 5.95 19.49 6.43
CA PRO A 136 6.23 18.60 5.29
C PRO A 136 7.68 18.60 4.83
N LEU A 137 8.48 19.62 5.18
CA LEU A 137 9.90 19.71 4.79
C LEU A 137 10.81 18.82 5.63
N VAL A 138 10.40 18.49 6.85
CA VAL A 138 11.20 17.69 7.80
C VAL A 138 10.58 16.35 8.13
N TYR A 139 9.26 16.21 7.94
CA TYR A 139 8.57 14.96 8.16
C TYR A 139 9.10 13.87 7.22
N ARG A 140 9.14 12.62 7.71
CA ARG A 140 9.64 11.46 6.96
C ARG A 140 8.50 10.47 6.76
N PRO A 141 7.72 10.60 5.67
CA PRO A 141 6.52 9.79 5.47
C PRO A 141 6.79 8.30 5.48
N ALA A 142 7.91 7.87 4.88
CA ALA A 142 8.27 6.45 4.78
C ALA A 142 8.91 5.86 6.05
N SER A 143 9.09 6.66 7.11
CA SER A 143 9.67 6.16 8.38
C SER A 143 8.88 5.03 9.07
N PRO A 144 7.54 4.92 8.93
CA PRO A 144 6.77 3.80 9.45
C PRO A 144 7.00 2.47 8.71
N ILE A 145 7.61 2.48 7.51
CA ILE A 145 7.98 1.26 6.78
C ILE A 145 9.16 0.60 7.49
N CYS A 146 8.87 -0.40 8.31
CA CYS A 146 9.87 -1.13 9.10
C CYS A 146 9.91 -2.60 8.69
N PRO A 147 10.60 -2.97 7.60
CA PRO A 147 10.67 -4.35 7.14
C PRO A 147 11.45 -5.22 8.13
N HIS A 148 11.06 -6.48 8.25
CA HIS A 148 11.75 -7.48 9.06
C HIS A 148 11.56 -8.88 8.46
N THR A 149 12.48 -9.80 8.78
CA THR A 149 12.57 -11.11 8.13
C THR A 149 11.25 -11.90 8.14
N ASP A 150 10.57 -11.97 9.28
CA ASP A 150 9.31 -12.71 9.38
C ASP A 150 8.17 -12.04 8.63
N GLY A 151 8.11 -10.71 8.66
CA GLY A 151 7.13 -9.95 7.87
C GLY A 151 7.33 -10.14 6.38
N ASN A 152 8.58 -10.19 5.91
CA ASN A 152 8.91 -10.45 4.52
C ASN A 152 8.44 -11.84 4.07
N LYS A 153 8.47 -12.86 4.95
CA LYS A 153 7.92 -14.20 4.63
C LYS A 153 6.41 -14.14 4.44
N VAL A 154 5.70 -13.36 5.27
CA VAL A 154 4.25 -13.14 5.14
C VAL A 154 3.93 -12.47 3.81
N ILE A 155 4.59 -11.35 3.50
CA ILE A 155 4.40 -10.61 2.24
C ILE A 155 4.74 -11.50 1.03
N HIS A 156 5.81 -12.28 1.11
CA HIS A 156 6.16 -13.23 0.06
C HIS A 156 5.09 -14.32 -0.14
N ALA A 157 4.49 -14.82 0.95
CA ALA A 157 3.44 -15.84 0.88
C ALA A 157 2.18 -15.34 0.17
N VAL A 158 1.83 -14.05 0.37
CA VAL A 158 0.80 -13.35 -0.39
C VAL A 158 1.16 -13.41 -1.89
N PHE A 159 2.30 -12.89 -2.32
CA PHE A 159 2.61 -12.80 -3.76
C PHE A 159 3.13 -14.09 -4.45
N ARG A 160 3.16 -15.24 -3.75
CA ARG A 160 3.91 -16.45 -4.17
C ARG A 160 3.49 -17.09 -5.49
N LYS A 161 2.22 -16.96 -5.91
CA LYS A 161 1.72 -17.51 -7.20
C LYS A 161 1.76 -16.50 -8.34
N SER A 162 1.47 -15.24 -8.05
CA SER A 162 1.48 -14.14 -9.01
C SER A 162 2.87 -13.87 -9.60
N GLY A 163 3.95 -14.14 -8.84
CA GLY A 163 5.33 -14.03 -9.31
C GLY A 163 5.86 -15.23 -10.10
N LYS A 164 5.46 -16.48 -9.78
CA LYS A 164 6.09 -17.67 -10.37
C LYS A 164 5.78 -17.89 -11.84
N GLN A 165 4.57 -17.55 -12.30
CA GLN A 165 4.19 -17.75 -13.71
C GLN A 165 4.88 -16.76 -14.67
N LYS A 166 5.38 -15.62 -14.16
CA LYS A 166 6.05 -14.59 -14.98
C LYS A 166 7.54 -14.46 -14.69
N LEU A 167 8.06 -14.97 -13.58
CA LEU A 167 9.48 -15.00 -13.27
C LEU A 167 10.21 -16.21 -13.89
N SER A 168 9.50 -17.33 -14.16
CA SER A 168 10.07 -18.61 -14.59
C SER A 168 10.28 -18.81 -16.10
N ASN A 169 9.87 -17.85 -16.95
CA ASN A 169 10.09 -17.93 -18.41
C ASN A 169 11.33 -17.12 -18.86
N ALA A 170 12.37 -17.07 -18.03
CA ALA A 170 13.68 -16.57 -18.39
C ALA A 170 14.73 -17.62 -18.03
#